data_AF-A0A818PQN8-F1
#
_entry.id   AF-A0A818PQN8-F1
#
_cell.length_a   1.000
_cell.length_b   1.000
_cell.length_c   1.000
_cell.angle_alpha   90.00
_cell.angle_beta   90.00
_cell.angle_gamma   90.00
#
_symmetry.space_group_name_H-M   'P 1'
#
loop_
_entity.id
_entity.type
_entity.pdbx_description
1 polymer ?
#
loop_
_entity_poly.entity_id
_entity_poly.type
_entity_poly.pdbx_seq_one_letter_code
_entity_poly.pdbx_strand_id
1 'polypeptide(L)'
;MLDTDRFEIIFETYKRDVKSTNIRFEFDGYTLHPHATPSDYDMTDGEILDAFILSTSSNTNKQNNQSKTKKTKEIIFDDDSDN
;
A
#
# COMPACT_ATOMS: atom_id res chain seq x y z
N MET A 1 23.25 -6.71 -15.81
CA MET A 1 24.05 -7.42 -14.80
C MET A 1 23.84 -6.68 -13.48
N LEU A 2 22.70 -6.96 -12.86
CA LEU A 2 22.24 -6.45 -11.55
C LEU A 2 21.55 -7.60 -10.77
N ASP A 3 21.62 -8.80 -11.31
CA ASP A 3 20.98 -10.04 -10.86
C ASP A 3 21.50 -10.49 -9.49
N THR A 4 22.75 -10.15 -9.17
CA THR A 4 23.39 -10.38 -7.87
C THR A 4 23.38 -9.18 -6.93
N ASP A 5 22.97 -8.00 -7.40
CA ASP A 5 22.98 -6.80 -6.57
C ASP A 5 21.80 -6.82 -5.60
N ARG A 6 22.07 -6.44 -4.35
CA ARG A 6 21.04 -6.43 -3.31
C ARG A 6 20.05 -5.30 -3.53
N PHE A 7 18.79 -5.55 -3.19
CA PHE A 7 17.75 -4.53 -3.26
C PHE A 7 17.99 -3.30 -2.36
N GLU A 8 18.87 -3.43 -1.37
CA GLU A 8 19.25 -2.37 -0.44
C GLU A 8 19.50 -1.01 -1.12
N ILE A 9 20.27 -0.99 -2.22
CA ILE A 9 20.62 0.26 -2.90
C ILE A 9 19.38 0.91 -3.54
N ILE A 10 18.53 0.11 -4.22
CA ILE A 10 17.34 0.63 -4.89
C ILE A 10 16.27 1.06 -3.87
N PHE A 11 16.13 0.33 -2.77
CA PHE A 11 15.19 0.66 -1.70
C PHE A 11 15.60 1.96 -1.00
N GLU A 12 16.87 2.14 -0.68
CA GLU A 12 17.38 3.38 -0.09
C GLU A 12 17.22 4.57 -1.05
N THR A 13 17.46 4.36 -2.35
CA THR A 13 17.25 5.39 -3.36
C THR A 13 15.79 5.82 -3.44
N TYR A 14 14.86 4.86 -3.49
CA TYR A 14 13.42 5.15 -3.56
C TYR A 14 12.89 5.81 -2.27
N LYS A 15 13.30 5.32 -1.09
CA LYS A 15 12.92 5.91 0.20
C LYS A 15 13.33 7.38 0.31
N ARG A 16 14.49 7.75 -0.23
CA ARG A 16 14.97 9.14 -0.27
C ARG A 16 14.08 10.01 -1.14
N ASP A 17 13.65 9.50 -2.29
CA ASP A 17 12.82 10.22 -3.24
C ASP A 17 11.41 10.48 -2.67
N VAL A 18 10.80 9.44 -2.08
CA VAL A 18 9.48 9.51 -1.44
C VAL A 18 9.53 10.14 -0.04
N LYS A 19 10.74 10.45 0.48
CA LYS A 19 11.00 11.01 1.82
C LYS A 19 10.33 10.21 2.95
N SER A 20 10.20 8.90 2.76
CA SER A 20 9.50 8.00 3.68
C SER A 20 10.43 6.84 4.04
N THR A 21 10.66 6.64 5.34
CA THR A 21 11.55 5.57 5.84
C THR A 21 10.84 4.23 5.97
N ASN A 22 9.50 4.25 6.08
CA ASN A 22 8.68 3.09 6.37
C ASN A 22 7.94 2.66 5.09
N ILE A 23 8.65 1.96 4.20
CA ILE A 23 8.12 1.46 2.94
C ILE A 23 8.31 -0.07 2.90
N ARG A 24 7.26 -0.79 2.49
CA ARG A 24 7.29 -2.23 2.22
C ARG A 24 7.29 -2.43 0.71
N PHE A 25 8.24 -3.20 0.22
CA PHE A 25 8.31 -3.59 -1.19
C PHE A 25 7.81 -5.01 -1.37
N GLU A 26 6.98 -5.23 -2.38
CA GLU A 26 6.44 -6.54 -2.73
C GLU A 26 6.66 -6.86 -4.21
N PHE A 27 6.79 -8.15 -4.50
CA PHE A 27 6.85 -8.72 -5.84
C PHE A 27 6.08 -10.03 -5.85
N ASP A 28 5.14 -10.19 -6.79
CA ASP A 28 4.26 -11.36 -6.89
C ASP A 28 3.59 -11.76 -5.56
N GLY A 29 3.27 -10.75 -4.73
CA GLY A 29 2.67 -10.94 -3.40
C GLY A 29 3.64 -11.36 -2.29
N TYR A 30 4.94 -11.52 -2.60
CA TYR A 30 5.99 -11.76 -1.62
C TYR A 30 6.65 -10.46 -1.20
N THR A 31 6.88 -10.31 0.11
CA THR A 31 7.63 -9.16 0.64
C THR A 31 9.10 -9.33 0.39
N LEU A 32 9.70 -8.33 -0.24
CA LEU A 32 11.12 -8.32 -0.55
C LEU A 32 11.96 -7.93 0.66
N HIS A 33 13.08 -8.64 0.82
CA HIS A 33 14.08 -8.33 1.83
C HIS A 33 15.21 -7.47 1.23
N PRO A 34 15.71 -6.45 1.94
CA PRO A 34 16.74 -5.55 1.42
C PRO A 34 18.06 -6.26 1.09
N HIS A 35 18.40 -7.34 1.79
CA HIS A 35 19.62 -8.10 1.53
C HIS A 35 19.45 -9.22 0.51
N ALA A 36 18.25 -9.43 0.01
CA ALA A 36 17.99 -10.39 -1.05
C ALA A 36 18.30 -9.76 -2.42
N THR A 37 18.40 -10.62 -3.41
CA THR A 37 18.78 -10.28 -4.79
C THR A 37 17.62 -10.57 -5.74
N PRO A 38 17.61 -9.95 -6.94
CA PRO A 38 16.65 -10.29 -7.99
C PRO A 38 16.61 -11.78 -8.32
N SER A 39 17.78 -12.45 -8.33
CA SER A 39 17.85 -13.91 -8.56
C SER A 39 17.17 -14.74 -7.48
N ASP A 40 17.07 -14.26 -6.22
CA ASP A 40 16.37 -15.00 -5.16
C ASP A 40 14.84 -15.04 -5.38
N TYR A 41 14.30 -14.17 -6.23
CA TYR A 41 12.89 -14.08 -6.59
C TYR A 41 12.63 -14.37 -8.07
N ASP A 42 13.61 -14.95 -8.77
CA ASP A 42 13.56 -15.23 -10.21
C ASP A 42 13.15 -14.02 -11.08
N MET A 43 13.54 -12.81 -10.65
CA MET A 43 13.16 -11.59 -11.34
C MET A 43 13.87 -11.43 -12.68
N THR A 44 13.15 -10.84 -13.63
CA THR A 44 13.65 -10.50 -14.96
C THR A 44 13.72 -8.99 -15.20
N ASP A 45 14.54 -8.60 -16.18
CA ASP A 45 14.68 -7.18 -16.54
C ASP A 45 13.35 -6.62 -17.06
N GLY A 46 12.98 -5.44 -16.55
CA GLY A 46 11.73 -4.77 -16.91
C GLY A 46 10.51 -5.14 -16.06
N GLU A 47 10.67 -6.00 -15.05
CA GLU A 47 9.61 -6.29 -14.08
C GLU A 47 9.36 -5.11 -13.11
N ILE A 48 8.17 -5.12 -12.51
CA ILE A 48 7.67 -4.02 -11.68
C ILE A 48 7.52 -4.49 -10.24
N LEU A 49 7.93 -3.64 -9.31
CA LEU A 49 7.77 -3.85 -7.87
C LEU A 49 6.65 -2.97 -7.33
N ASP A 50 5.88 -3.52 -6.40
CA ASP A 50 4.89 -2.75 -5.65
C ASP A 50 5.53 -2.14 -4.40
N ALA A 51 5.28 -0.85 -4.16
CA ALA A 51 5.80 -0.12 -3.00
C ALA A 51 4.66 0.46 -2.16
N PHE A 52 4.58 0.03 -0.91
CA PHE A 52 3.55 0.44 0.04
C PHE A 52 4.15 1.30 1.15
N ILE A 53 3.74 2.58 1.23
CA ILE A 53 4.13 3.46 2.33
C ILE A 53 3.32 3.06 3.57
N LEU A 54 4.02 2.58 4.59
CA LEU A 54 3.44 2.24 5.87
C LEU A 54 3.22 3.52 6.67
N SER A 55 2.00 4.06 6.64
CA SER A 55 1.66 5.14 7.56
C SER A 55 1.61 4.57 8.98
N THR A 56 2.50 5.02 9.85
CA THR A 56 2.32 4.88 11.30
C THR A 56 1.18 5.80 11.74
N SER A 57 -0.04 5.46 11.33
CA SER A 57 -1.24 6.06 11.87
C SER A 57 -1.39 5.51 13.30
N SER A 58 -0.88 6.26 14.27
CA SER A 58 -1.24 6.07 15.67
C SER A 58 -2.72 6.42 15.86
N ASN A 59 -3.61 5.52 15.43
CA ASN A 59 -5.01 5.57 15.81
C ASN A 59 -5.14 5.10 17.27
N THR A 60 -4.92 6.05 18.17
CA THR A 60 -5.59 6.06 19.46
C THR A 60 -7.08 6.24 19.21
N ASN A 61 -7.85 5.14 19.17
CA ASN A 61 -9.14 5.07 19.87
C ASN A 61 -9.81 3.69 19.75
N LYS A 62 -10.32 3.25 20.90
CA LYS A 62 -11.18 2.09 21.12
C LYS A 62 -12.33 2.03 20.11
N GLN A 63 -12.53 0.88 19.47
CA GLN A 63 -13.84 0.47 18.96
C GLN A 63 -14.13 -0.98 19.36
N ASN A 64 -14.47 -1.15 20.64
CA ASN A 64 -15.56 -2.04 20.98
C ASN A 64 -16.82 -1.43 20.35
N ASN A 65 -17.45 -2.11 19.40
CA ASN A 65 -18.90 -2.33 19.33
C ASN A 65 -19.26 -3.08 18.05
N GLN A 66 -19.62 -4.35 18.21
CA GLN A 66 -20.58 -5.00 17.32
C GLN A 66 -21.84 -4.14 17.26
N SER A 67 -22.17 -3.58 16.10
CA SER A 67 -23.56 -3.33 15.69
C SER A 67 -23.62 -3.04 14.20
N LYS A 68 -24.10 -4.04 13.46
CA LYS A 68 -24.61 -3.90 12.09
C LYS A 68 -25.72 -2.85 12.09
N THR A 69 -25.60 -1.79 11.28
CA THR A 69 -26.77 -1.11 10.73
C THR A 69 -26.49 -0.71 9.29
N LYS A 70 -27.03 -1.50 8.36
CA LYS A 70 -27.25 -1.08 6.97
C LYS A 70 -28.20 0.11 7.01
N LYS A 71 -27.79 1.27 6.49
CA LYS A 71 -28.69 2.40 6.24
C LYS A 71 -28.78 2.60 4.73
N THR A 72 -29.72 1.89 4.12
CA THR A 72 -30.22 2.19 2.77
C THR A 72 -30.87 3.58 2.84
N LYS A 73 -30.49 4.49 1.95
CA LYS A 73 -31.17 5.77 1.78
C LYS A 73 -32.14 5.63 0.60
N GLU A 74 -33.44 5.58 0.87
CA GLU A 74 -34.44 5.92 -0.13
C GLU A 74 -34.38 7.43 -0.37
N ILE A 75 -34.23 7.82 -1.62
CA ILE A 75 -34.26 9.21 -2.07
C ILE A 75 -35.72 9.46 -2.45
N ILE A 76 -36.45 10.16 -1.58
CA ILE A 76 -37.75 10.74 -1.93
C ILE A 76 -37.46 12.12 -2.51
N PHE A 77 -37.79 12.31 -3.78
CA PHE A 77 -37.84 13.64 -4.38
C PHE A 77 -39.18 14.25 -3.99
N ASP A 78 -39.18 15.18 -3.05
CA ASP A 78 -40.31 16.09 -2.89
C ASP A 78 -40.28 17.04 -4.11
N ASP A 79 -41.25 16.83 -4.99
CA ASP A 79 -41.50 17.61 -6.20
C ASP A 79 -42.00 19.00 -5.78
N ASP A 80 -41.11 20.00 -5.85
CA ASP A 80 -41.45 21.40 -5.67
C ASP A 80 -42.44 21.84 -6.76
N SER A 81 -43.73 21.94 -6.42
CA SER A 81 -44.74 22.63 -7.22
C SER A 81 -45.45 23.68 -6.37
N ASP A 82 -44.80 24.83 -6.23
CA ASP A 82 -45.43 26.10 -5.86
C ASP A 82 -46.46 26.48 -6.95
N ASN A 83 -47.76 26.54 -6.60
CA ASN A 83 -48.77 27.45 -7.19
C ASN A 83 -50.06 27.49 -6.37
#